data_AF-Q01SL6-F1
#
_entry.id   AF-Q01SL6-F1
#
_cell.length_a   1.000
_cell.length_b   1.000
_cell.length_c   1.000
_cell.angle_alpha   90.00
_cell.angle_beta   90.00
_cell.angle_gamma   90.00
#
_symmetry.space_group_name_H-M   'P 1'
#
loop_
_entity.id
_entity.type
_entity.pdbx_description
1 polymer ?
#
loop_
_entity_poly.entity_id
_entity_poly.type
_entity_poly.pdbx_seq_one_letter_code
_entity_poly.pdbx_strand_id
1 'polypeptide(L)'
;MAELEIHHETEHEKDPLGQKIGVMASILAVLLAVVTIASHRTHTSAIMHKSASNDAWAHYQAERLKLHGVEMGETMVRVFAGKAENADKILADYAKEKVKYEAESKKIQDEAQGADEGAEADEHKALRYDMGEGLLEIGLVLSSLYFISRKTLFPTIGLIAGVAGTAMAIAGMMM
;
A
#
# COMPACT_ATOMS: atom_id res chain seq x y z
N MET A 1 -15.66 27.54 -63.29
CA MET A 1 -14.76 26.71 -62.47
C MET A 1 -14.99 27.17 -61.05
N ALA A 2 -15.50 26.30 -60.19
CA ALA A 2 -15.60 26.60 -58.76
C ALA A 2 -14.18 26.57 -58.20
N GLU A 3 -13.64 27.73 -57.87
CA GLU A 3 -12.42 27.84 -57.11
C GLU A 3 -12.64 27.20 -55.74
N LEU A 4 -12.00 26.05 -55.51
CA LEU A 4 -11.85 25.47 -54.19
C LEU A 4 -11.00 26.44 -53.38
N GLU A 5 -11.67 27.23 -52.53
CA GLU A 5 -11.05 27.94 -51.44
C GLU A 5 -10.58 26.89 -50.42
N ILE A 6 -9.36 26.41 -50.63
CA ILE A 6 -8.66 25.62 -49.62
C ILE A 6 -8.44 26.59 -48.47
N HIS A 7 -9.27 26.46 -47.42
CA HIS A 7 -8.95 26.95 -46.09
C HIS A 7 -7.61 26.31 -45.70
N HIS A 8 -6.52 26.95 -46.10
CA HIS A 8 -5.30 26.87 -45.35
C HIS A 8 -5.68 27.38 -43.95
N GLU A 9 -5.81 26.48 -43.00
CA GLU A 9 -5.69 26.80 -41.58
C GLU A 9 -4.26 27.30 -41.32
N THR A 10 -3.92 28.45 -41.90
CA THR A 10 -2.80 29.28 -41.48
C THR A 10 -3.21 29.96 -40.20
N GLU A 11 -3.32 29.19 -39.13
CA GLU A 11 -3.38 29.74 -37.78
C GLU A 11 -2.46 28.96 -36.85
N HIS A 12 -1.18 28.94 -37.22
CA HIS A 12 -0.16 29.23 -36.22
C HIS A 12 -0.29 30.70 -35.76
N GLU A 13 -1.45 31.07 -35.21
CA GLU A 13 -1.46 32.16 -34.26
C GLU A 13 -0.50 31.70 -33.16
N LYS A 14 0.65 32.35 -33.04
CA LYS A 14 1.60 32.03 -31.97
C LYS A 14 0.81 32.25 -30.69
N ASP A 15 0.40 31.16 -30.05
CA ASP A 15 -0.20 31.16 -28.72
C ASP A 15 0.94 30.97 -27.71
N PRO A 16 1.63 32.05 -27.29
CA PRO A 16 2.69 31.95 -26.31
C PRO A 16 2.19 31.42 -24.96
N LEU A 17 0.89 31.49 -24.66
CA LEU A 17 0.33 30.89 -23.46
C LEU A 17 0.20 29.37 -23.61
N GLY A 18 -0.29 28.89 -24.75
CA GLY A 18 -0.33 27.47 -25.08
C GLY A 18 1.04 26.81 -25.09
N GLN A 19 2.08 27.51 -25.57
CA GLN A 19 3.47 27.02 -25.47
C GLN A 19 3.93 26.86 -24.02
N LYS A 20 3.64 27.84 -23.16
CA LYS A 20 3.96 27.76 -21.71
C LYS A 20 3.21 26.62 -21.03
N ILE A 21 1.93 26.43 -21.35
CA ILE A 21 1.11 25.34 -20.80
C ILE A 21 1.60 23.98 -21.30
N GLY A 22 2.05 23.88 -22.55
CA GLY A 22 2.68 22.66 -23.07
C GLY A 22 3.92 22.27 -22.28
N VAL A 23 4.81 23.23 -22.01
CA VAL A 23 6.01 22.99 -21.17
C VAL A 23 5.60 22.59 -19.75
N MET A 24 4.62 23.27 -19.15
CA MET A 24 4.09 22.93 -17.82
C MET A 24 3.55 21.50 -17.80
N ALA A 25 2.76 21.11 -18.80
CA ALA A 25 2.22 19.75 -18.91
C ALA A 25 3.33 18.71 -19.07
N SER A 26 4.40 19.00 -19.83
CA SER A 26 5.57 18.12 -19.90
C SER A 26 6.27 17.94 -18.55
N ILE A 27 6.40 19.02 -17.77
CA ILE A 27 6.97 18.94 -16.41
C ILE A 27 6.08 18.10 -15.50
N LEU A 28 4.76 18.34 -15.51
CA LEU A 28 3.79 17.56 -14.73
C LEU A 28 3.83 16.07 -15.13
N ALA A 29 3.97 15.75 -16.41
CA ALA A 29 4.07 14.37 -16.88
C ALA A 29 5.33 13.65 -16.38
N VAL A 30 6.48 14.34 -16.36
CA VAL A 30 7.73 13.78 -15.81
C VAL A 30 7.59 13.55 -14.30
N LEU A 31 7.03 14.52 -13.57
CA LEU A 31 6.78 14.37 -12.13
C LEU A 31 5.81 13.22 -11.86
N LEU A 32 4.70 13.14 -12.61
CA LEU A 32 3.74 12.05 -12.53
C LEU A 32 4.43 10.70 -12.72
N ALA A 33 5.22 10.54 -13.78
CA ALA A 33 5.93 9.28 -14.05
C ALA A 33 6.86 8.87 -12.89
N VAL A 34 7.59 9.82 -12.30
CA VAL A 34 8.45 9.55 -11.14
C VAL A 34 7.62 9.14 -9.92
N VAL A 35 6.52 9.85 -9.64
CA VAL A 35 5.64 9.56 -8.51
C VAL A 35 4.93 8.21 -8.68
N THR A 36 4.44 7.88 -9.88
CA THR A 36 3.84 6.57 -10.18
C THR A 36 4.81 5.42 -9.92
N ILE A 37 6.07 5.55 -10.37
CA ILE A 37 7.10 4.52 -10.10
C ILE A 37 7.35 4.38 -8.59
N ALA A 38 7.44 5.50 -7.87
CA ALA A 38 7.62 5.50 -6.42
C ALA A 38 6.40 4.93 -5.68
N SER A 39 5.19 5.24 -6.14
CA SER A 39 3.93 4.73 -5.57
C SER A 39 3.86 3.22 -5.70
N HIS A 40 4.03 2.70 -6.93
CA HIS A 40 4.03 1.27 -7.19
C HIS A 40 5.07 0.51 -6.36
N ARG A 41 6.27 1.06 -6.19
CA ARG A 41 7.30 0.44 -5.36
C ARG A 41 6.89 0.41 -3.89
N THR A 42 6.36 1.51 -3.36
CA THR A 42 5.92 1.61 -1.96
C THR A 42 4.74 0.70 -1.68
N HIS A 43 3.75 0.67 -2.58
CA HIS A 43 2.61 -0.24 -2.49
C HIS A 43 3.04 -1.71 -2.53
N THR A 44 4.00 -2.07 -3.39
CA THR A 44 4.59 -3.41 -3.40
C THR A 44 5.24 -3.76 -2.08
N SER A 45 6.05 -2.84 -1.52
CA SER A 45 6.68 -3.05 -0.20
C SER A 45 5.65 -3.20 0.92
N ALA A 46 4.60 -2.38 0.95
CA ALA A 46 3.51 -2.48 1.93
C ALA A 46 2.80 -3.84 1.83
N ILE A 47 2.49 -4.32 0.62
CA ILE A 47 1.93 -5.66 0.41
C ILE A 47 2.86 -6.75 0.94
N MET A 48 4.17 -6.67 0.62
CA MET A 48 5.14 -7.66 1.07
C MET A 48 5.23 -7.71 2.59
N HIS A 49 5.25 -6.55 3.26
CA HIS A 49 5.28 -6.47 4.72
C HIS A 49 3.97 -6.95 5.36
N LYS A 50 2.83 -6.60 4.77
CA LYS A 50 1.53 -7.10 5.23
C LYS A 50 1.40 -8.61 5.05
N SER A 51 1.94 -9.16 3.97
CA SER A 51 2.03 -10.62 3.75
C SER A 51 2.89 -11.28 4.81
N ALA A 52 4.06 -10.71 5.13
CA ALA A 52 4.93 -11.23 6.18
C ALA A 52 4.29 -11.18 7.57
N SER A 53 3.57 -10.10 7.90
CA SER A 53 2.74 -10.01 9.12
C SER A 53 1.69 -11.12 9.16
N ASN A 54 0.98 -11.34 8.05
CA ASN A 54 -0.03 -12.39 7.95
C ASN A 54 0.58 -13.80 8.12
N ASP A 55 1.77 -14.05 7.57
CA ASP A 55 2.49 -15.32 7.77
C ASP A 55 2.89 -15.52 9.24
N ALA A 56 3.31 -14.46 9.95
CA ALA A 56 3.61 -14.51 11.38
C ALA A 56 2.35 -14.82 12.21
N TRP A 57 1.21 -14.21 11.88
CA TRP A 57 -0.08 -14.52 12.51
C TRP A 57 -0.55 -15.94 12.20
N ALA A 58 -0.31 -16.45 11.00
CA ALA A 58 -0.60 -17.84 10.65
C ALA A 58 0.27 -18.82 11.46
N HIS A 59 1.55 -18.49 11.65
CA HIS A 59 2.45 -19.27 12.49
C HIS A 59 2.00 -19.28 13.95
N TYR A 60 1.62 -18.13 14.51
CA TYR A 60 1.03 -18.03 15.84
C TYR A 60 -0.21 -18.91 15.97
N GLN A 61 -1.14 -18.84 15.01
CA GLN A 61 -2.35 -19.66 15.01
C GLN A 61 -2.04 -21.17 14.96
N ALA A 62 -1.02 -21.57 14.19
CA ALA A 62 -0.57 -22.96 14.16
C ALA A 62 -0.02 -23.43 15.52
N GLU A 63 0.75 -22.58 16.21
CA GLU A 63 1.29 -22.89 17.53
C GLU A 63 0.19 -22.99 18.59
N ARG A 64 -0.79 -22.08 18.54
CA ARG A 64 -1.99 -22.13 19.38
C ARG A 64 -2.81 -23.40 19.14
N LEU A 65 -2.88 -23.89 17.90
CA LEU A 65 -3.56 -25.14 17.59
C LEU A 65 -2.83 -26.34 18.20
N LYS A 66 -1.49 -26.37 18.17
CA LYS A 66 -0.69 -27.41 18.86
C LYS A 66 -0.92 -27.39 20.36
N LEU A 67 -0.89 -26.20 20.97
CA LEU A 67 -1.21 -26.01 22.39
C LEU A 67 -2.60 -26.55 22.73
N HIS A 68 -3.61 -26.20 21.94
CA HIS A 68 -4.97 -26.70 22.15
C HIS A 68 -5.06 -28.22 21.99
N GLY A 69 -4.29 -28.80 21.05
CA GLY A 69 -4.14 -30.25 20.92
C GLY A 69 -3.60 -30.92 22.18
N VAL A 70 -2.58 -30.33 22.82
CA VAL A 70 -2.04 -30.79 24.11
C VAL A 70 -3.09 -30.69 25.22
N GLU A 71 -3.82 -29.57 25.30
CA GLU A 71 -4.89 -29.38 26.30
C GLU A 71 -6.04 -30.39 26.15
N MET A 72 -6.44 -30.68 24.91
CA MET A 72 -7.42 -31.73 24.62
C MET A 72 -6.88 -33.11 25.00
N GLY A 73 -5.63 -33.42 24.65
CA GLY A 73 -4.99 -34.68 25.02
C GLY A 73 -4.90 -34.88 26.54
N GLU A 74 -4.51 -33.83 27.27
CA GLU A 74 -4.50 -33.80 28.74
C GLU A 74 -5.90 -34.08 29.30
N THR A 75 -6.92 -33.41 28.76
CA THR A 75 -8.32 -33.61 29.16
C THR A 75 -8.77 -35.05 28.93
N MET A 76 -8.44 -35.63 27.76
CA MET A 76 -8.77 -37.02 27.47
C MET A 76 -8.09 -38.00 28.44
N VAL A 77 -6.82 -37.79 28.76
CA VAL A 77 -6.12 -38.63 29.76
C VAL A 77 -6.79 -38.51 31.12
N ARG A 78 -7.11 -37.30 31.57
CA ARG A 78 -7.80 -37.07 32.86
C ARG A 78 -9.18 -37.73 32.92
N VAL A 79 -9.92 -37.74 31.81
CA VAL A 79 -11.29 -38.30 31.75
C VAL A 79 -11.28 -39.83 31.56
N PHE A 80 -10.37 -40.37 30.75
CA PHE A 80 -10.45 -41.76 30.28
C PHE A 80 -9.35 -42.69 30.82
N ALA A 81 -8.21 -42.20 31.32
CA ALA A 81 -7.08 -43.06 31.66
C ALA A 81 -7.24 -43.85 32.97
N GLY A 82 -8.21 -43.51 33.83
CA GLY A 82 -8.48 -44.26 35.07
C GLY A 82 -7.24 -44.44 35.96
N LYS A 83 -6.90 -45.69 36.32
CA LYS A 83 -5.68 -46.05 37.08
C LYS A 83 -4.54 -46.58 36.19
N ALA A 84 -4.45 -46.15 34.93
CA ALA A 84 -3.37 -46.59 34.05
C ALA A 84 -2.00 -46.20 34.65
N GLU A 85 -1.08 -47.16 34.71
CA GLU A 85 0.24 -47.03 35.36
C GLU A 85 1.10 -45.91 34.76
N ASN A 86 0.83 -45.53 33.50
CA ASN A 86 1.54 -44.47 32.78
C ASN A 86 0.82 -43.11 32.74
N ALA A 87 -0.39 -42.98 33.32
CA ALA A 87 -1.19 -41.77 33.22
C ALA A 87 -0.49 -40.54 33.80
N ASP A 88 0.13 -40.68 34.97
CA ASP A 88 0.83 -39.57 35.64
C ASP A 88 2.04 -39.09 34.84
N LYS A 89 2.75 -40.00 34.19
CA LYS A 89 3.89 -39.67 33.32
C LYS A 89 3.43 -38.88 32.10
N ILE A 90 2.35 -39.33 31.43
CA ILE A 90 1.78 -38.65 30.26
C ILE A 90 1.28 -37.24 30.64
N LEU A 91 0.62 -37.10 31.79
CA LEU A 91 0.17 -35.80 32.29
C LEU A 91 1.34 -34.85 32.58
N ALA A 92 2.45 -35.36 33.14
CA ALA A 92 3.64 -34.56 33.39
C ALA A 92 4.33 -34.11 32.08
N ASP A 93 4.33 -34.96 31.04
CA ASP A 93 4.87 -34.61 29.73
C ASP A 93 4.01 -33.54 29.04
N TYR A 94 2.67 -33.68 29.07
CA TYR A 94 1.76 -32.64 28.57
C TYR A 94 1.89 -31.31 29.32
N ALA A 95 2.08 -31.32 30.63
CA ALA A 95 2.32 -30.09 31.39
C ALA A 95 3.59 -29.35 30.93
N LYS A 96 4.66 -30.08 30.57
CA LYS A 96 5.88 -29.48 30.02
C LYS A 96 5.65 -28.93 28.60
N GLU A 97 4.98 -29.69 27.74
CA GLU A 97 4.66 -29.25 26.38
C GLU A 97 3.77 -28.01 26.39
N LYS A 98 2.81 -27.94 27.32
CA LYS A 98 1.95 -26.78 27.52
C LYS A 98 2.76 -25.52 27.82
N VAL A 99 3.63 -25.57 28.83
CA VAL A 99 4.49 -24.43 29.19
C VAL A 99 5.39 -24.01 28.02
N LYS A 100 5.93 -24.97 27.26
CA LYS A 100 6.73 -24.71 26.08
C LYS A 100 5.92 -23.97 25.01
N TYR A 101 4.77 -24.52 24.60
CA TYR A 101 3.96 -23.95 23.52
C TYR A 101 3.30 -22.62 23.92
N GLU A 102 2.99 -22.41 25.20
CA GLU A 102 2.55 -21.10 25.70
C GLU A 102 3.65 -20.05 25.55
N ALA A 103 4.89 -20.37 25.93
CA ALA A 103 6.03 -19.45 25.80
C ALA A 103 6.38 -19.16 24.33
N GLU A 104 6.40 -20.20 23.48
CA GLU A 104 6.66 -20.07 22.04
C GLU A 104 5.55 -19.27 21.35
N SER A 105 4.28 -19.56 21.65
CA SER A 105 3.13 -18.82 21.10
C SER A 105 3.20 -17.34 21.48
N LYS A 106 3.53 -17.01 22.73
CA LYS A 106 3.63 -15.61 23.17
C LYS A 106 4.75 -14.87 22.42
N LYS A 107 5.91 -15.51 22.25
CA LYS A 107 7.01 -14.92 21.49
C LYS A 107 6.62 -14.64 20.04
N ILE A 108 5.98 -15.60 19.37
CA ILE A 108 5.53 -15.44 17.98
C ILE A 108 4.44 -14.35 17.87
N GLN A 109 3.57 -14.24 18.88
CA GLN A 109 2.57 -13.18 18.95
C GLN A 109 3.21 -11.79 19.01
N ASP A 110 4.21 -11.61 19.87
CA ASP A 110 4.92 -10.33 20.00
C ASP A 110 5.64 -9.96 18.69
N GLU A 111 6.26 -10.94 18.02
CA GLU A 111 6.87 -10.76 16.70
C GLU A 111 5.84 -10.40 15.62
N ALA A 112 4.67 -11.07 15.60
CA ALA A 112 3.60 -10.79 14.67
C ALA A 112 2.99 -9.40 14.87
N GLN A 113 2.82 -8.96 16.12
CA GLN A 113 2.35 -7.60 16.43
C GLN A 113 3.33 -6.54 15.95
N GLY A 114 4.64 -6.70 16.22
CA GLY A 114 5.64 -5.76 15.74
C GLY A 114 5.72 -5.70 14.20
N ALA A 115 5.54 -6.83 13.52
CA ALA A 115 5.47 -6.86 12.06
C ALA A 115 4.21 -6.15 11.52
N ASP A 116 3.08 -6.26 12.20
CA ASP A 116 1.83 -5.63 11.78
C ASP A 116 1.87 -4.10 11.94
N GLU A 117 2.43 -3.61 13.04
CA GLU A 117 2.66 -2.17 13.26
C GLU A 117 3.57 -1.57 12.18
N GLY A 118 4.64 -2.30 11.80
CA GLY A 118 5.53 -1.89 10.71
C GLY A 118 4.81 -1.85 9.35
N ALA A 119 3.95 -2.83 9.08
CA ALA A 119 3.17 -2.89 7.84
C ALA A 119 2.14 -1.75 7.74
N GLU A 120 1.50 -1.37 8.84
CA GLU A 120 0.53 -0.25 8.89
C GLU A 120 1.21 1.10 8.60
N ALA A 121 2.43 1.30 9.10
CA ALA A 121 3.23 2.48 8.80
C ALA A 121 3.54 2.60 7.29
N ASP A 122 3.88 1.50 6.63
CA ASP A 122 4.15 1.48 5.20
C ASP A 122 2.88 1.68 4.35
N GLU A 123 1.73 1.20 4.82
CA GLU A 123 0.43 1.45 4.18
C GLU A 123 0.09 2.95 4.19
N HIS A 124 0.31 3.63 5.32
CA HIS A 124 0.12 5.08 5.40
C HIS A 124 1.03 5.85 4.44
N LYS A 125 2.25 5.36 4.24
CA LYS A 125 3.20 5.94 3.28
C LYS A 125 2.70 5.75 1.84
N ALA A 126 2.26 4.55 1.49
CA ALA A 126 1.71 4.23 0.17
C ALA A 126 0.51 5.12 -0.18
N LEU A 127 -0.44 5.30 0.75
CA LEU A 127 -1.65 6.11 0.55
C LEU A 127 -1.33 7.57 0.13
N ARG A 128 -0.26 8.15 0.68
CA ARG A 128 0.16 9.52 0.33
C ARG A 128 0.72 9.62 -1.09
N TYR A 129 1.44 8.60 -1.53
CA TYR A 129 1.90 8.54 -2.92
C TYR A 129 0.73 8.40 -3.88
N ASP A 130 -0.27 7.57 -3.59
CA ASP A 130 -1.48 7.42 -4.41
C ASP A 130 -2.25 8.76 -4.53
N MET A 131 -2.38 9.50 -3.43
CA MET A 131 -2.96 10.84 -3.47
C MET A 131 -2.15 11.82 -4.32
N GLY A 132 -0.81 11.75 -4.20
CA GLY A 132 0.10 12.60 -4.99
C GLY A 132 0.01 12.32 -6.48
N GLU A 133 -0.01 11.03 -6.85
CA GLU A 133 -0.18 10.54 -8.21
C GLU A 133 -1.51 11.03 -8.81
N GLY A 134 -2.63 10.80 -8.12
CA GLY A 134 -3.95 11.22 -8.61
C GLY A 134 -4.07 12.73 -8.80
N LEU A 135 -3.48 13.53 -7.90
CA LEU A 135 -3.46 15.00 -8.05
C LEU A 135 -2.61 15.46 -9.24
N LEU A 136 -1.49 14.79 -9.52
CA LEU A 136 -0.66 15.06 -10.69
C LEU A 136 -1.37 14.67 -12.00
N GLU A 137 -2.09 13.55 -12.04
CA GLU A 137 -2.93 13.17 -13.19
C GLU A 137 -4.02 14.20 -13.45
N ILE A 138 -4.75 14.62 -12.40
CA ILE A 138 -5.75 15.70 -12.52
C ILE A 138 -5.09 16.98 -13.04
N GLY A 139 -3.91 17.33 -12.51
CA GLY A 139 -3.14 18.48 -12.96
C GLY A 139 -2.81 18.42 -14.45
N LEU A 140 -2.36 17.26 -14.93
CA LEU A 140 -2.01 17.02 -16.32
C LEU A 140 -3.23 17.08 -17.24
N VAL A 141 -4.34 16.43 -16.86
CA VAL A 141 -5.60 16.42 -17.62
C VAL A 141 -6.20 17.84 -17.70
N LEU A 142 -6.23 18.57 -16.59
CA LEU A 142 -6.73 19.96 -16.60
C LEU A 142 -5.83 20.88 -17.43
N SER A 143 -4.51 20.64 -17.44
CA SER A 143 -3.59 21.40 -18.27
C SER A 143 -3.84 21.15 -19.77
N SER A 144 -4.17 19.91 -20.16
CA SER A 144 -4.46 19.58 -21.56
C SER A 144 -5.81 20.15 -22.05
N LEU A 145 -6.80 20.32 -21.15
CA LEU A 145 -8.09 20.94 -21.48
C LEU A 145 -7.97 22.40 -21.97
N TYR A 146 -6.87 23.08 -21.69
CA TYR A 146 -6.61 24.40 -22.26
C TYR A 146 -6.62 24.39 -23.79
N PHE A 147 -6.07 23.34 -24.43
CA PHE A 147 -5.94 23.29 -25.89
C PHE A 147 -7.29 23.18 -26.60
N ILE A 148 -8.32 22.67 -25.91
CA ILE A 148 -9.69 22.56 -26.44
C ILE A 148 -10.51 23.79 -26.05
N SER A 149 -10.45 24.19 -24.78
CA SER A 149 -11.35 25.22 -24.23
C SER A 149 -10.84 26.65 -24.38
N ARG A 150 -9.53 26.83 -24.63
CA ARG A 150 -8.82 28.11 -24.60
C ARG A 150 -9.03 28.93 -23.31
N LYS A 151 -9.45 28.29 -22.21
CA LYS A 151 -9.69 28.93 -20.91
C LYS A 151 -8.52 28.70 -19.96
N THR A 152 -7.99 29.79 -19.38
CA THR A 152 -6.88 29.77 -18.42
C THR A 152 -7.26 29.20 -17.05
N LEU A 153 -8.54 29.06 -16.77
CA LEU A 153 -9.05 28.46 -15.53
C LEU A 153 -8.53 27.02 -15.34
N PHE A 154 -8.61 26.20 -16.38
CA PHE A 154 -8.21 24.80 -16.31
C PHE A 154 -6.72 24.60 -15.97
N PRO A 155 -5.76 25.20 -16.69
CA PRO A 155 -4.34 25.06 -16.35
C PRO A 155 -3.98 25.72 -15.01
N THR A 156 -4.74 26.72 -14.54
CA THR A 156 -4.53 27.31 -13.21
C THR A 156 -4.89 26.33 -12.10
N ILE A 157 -6.08 25.71 -12.19
CA ILE A 157 -6.49 24.66 -11.25
C ILE A 157 -5.55 23.45 -11.38
N GLY A 158 -5.16 23.10 -12.60
CA GLY A 158 -4.23 22.02 -12.87
C GLY A 158 -2.85 22.24 -12.23
N LEU A 159 -2.33 23.47 -12.26
CA LEU A 159 -1.09 23.83 -11.59
C LEU A 159 -1.21 23.71 -10.06
N ILE A 160 -2.33 24.16 -9.48
CA ILE A 160 -2.59 24.03 -8.03
C ILE A 160 -2.63 22.55 -7.64
N ALA A 161 -3.35 21.72 -8.41
CA ALA A 161 -3.39 20.28 -8.20
C ALA A 161 -2.00 19.65 -8.33
N GLY A 162 -1.23 20.02 -9.36
CA GLY A 162 0.12 19.50 -9.57
C GLY A 162 1.10 19.87 -8.45
N VAL A 163 1.03 21.10 -7.94
CA VAL A 163 1.84 21.54 -6.77
C VAL A 163 1.43 20.77 -5.52
N ALA A 164 0.13 20.63 -5.27
CA ALA A 164 -0.38 19.86 -4.13
C ALA A 164 0.04 18.38 -4.22
N GLY A 165 -0.09 17.76 -5.40
CA GLY A 165 0.32 16.38 -5.64
C GLY A 165 1.82 16.17 -5.45
N THR A 166 2.64 17.10 -5.95
CA THR A 166 4.10 17.07 -5.73
C THR A 166 4.44 17.20 -4.25
N ALA A 167 3.79 18.10 -3.52
CA ALA A 167 4.01 18.27 -2.08
C ALA A 167 3.62 17.00 -1.29
N MET A 168 2.50 16.36 -1.65
CA MET A 168 2.06 15.10 -1.06
C MET A 168 3.06 13.96 -1.33
N ALA A 169 3.57 13.85 -2.56
CA ALA A 169 4.59 12.86 -2.90
C ALA A 169 5.91 13.07 -2.14
N ILE A 170 6.35 14.32 -1.98
CA ILE A 170 7.54 14.66 -1.17
C ILE A 170 7.30 14.32 0.31
N ALA A 171 6.11 14.62 0.84
CA ALA A 171 5.75 14.27 2.22
C ALA A 171 5.71 12.75 2.43
N GLY A 172 5.26 11.99 1.44
CA GLY A 172 5.34 10.53 1.43
C GLY A 172 6.76 9.99 1.38
N MET A 173 7.73 10.75 0.85
CA MET A 173 9.15 10.36 0.83
C MET A 173 9.87 10.57 2.15
N MET A 174 9.55 11.66 2.87
CA MET A 174 10.26 12.09 4.07
C MET A 174 9.85 11.40 5.38
N MET A 175 8.70 10.71 5.38
CA MET A 175 8.21 9.91 6.52
C MET A 175 8.29 8.44 6.18
#